data_AF-A0A5I9BBU2-F1
#
_entry.id   AF-A0A5I9BBU2-F1
#
_cell.length_a   1.000
_cell.length_b   1.000
_cell.length_c   1.000
_cell.angle_alpha   90.00
_cell.angle_beta   90.00
_cell.angle_gamma   90.00
#
_symmetry.space_group_name_H-M   'P 1'
#
loop_
_entity.id
_entity.type
_entity.pdbx_description
1 polymer ?
#
loop_
_entity_poly.entity_id
_entity_poly.type
_entity_poly.pdbx_seq_one_letter_code
_entity_poly.pdbx_strand_id
1 'polypeptide(L)'
;MRVVILGSGVVGVTSAWYLSQAGHDVTVIDRESGPAQETSAANAGQISPGYAAPWAAPGVPLKAIKWMFQRHAPLAVRLDGTPFQLKWMWQMLRNCDTRHYMENKGRMVRLAEYSRDCLKTLRAATGIEYEGRQGGTLQLFRTAQQYENATRDIAVLEDAGVPYQLLESSRLAEVEPALAEIAHKLTGGLRLPNDETGDCQLFTQRLARMAEQAGVTFRFNTPVEKLLYENDQIYGVKCADEIIKADAYVMAFGSYSTAMLKGIVDIPVYPLKGYSLTIPIVEPDGAPVSTILDETYKIAITRFDKRIRVGGMAEIVGFNTDLLQPRRETLEMVVRDLFPRGGHIEQATFWTGLRPMTPDGTPVVGRTRYKNLWLNTGHGTLGWTMACGSGQLLSDILSGRTPAIPYDDLSVARYRSDFTPTPPQRLHSAHN
;
A
#
# COMPACT_ATOMS: atom_id res chain seq x y z
N MET A 1 21.34 -15.34 -10.34
CA MET A 1 22.38 -14.44 -9.78
C MET A 1 22.15 -14.29 -8.28
N ARG A 2 23.12 -13.76 -7.53
CA ARG A 2 22.95 -13.42 -6.11
C ARG A 2 22.30 -12.06 -5.96
N VAL A 3 21.19 -12.00 -5.23
CA VAL A 3 20.40 -10.79 -5.01
C VAL A 3 20.25 -10.53 -3.52
N VAL A 4 20.61 -9.34 -3.06
CA VAL A 4 20.35 -8.87 -1.70
C VAL A 4 19.16 -7.93 -1.70
N ILE A 5 18.15 -8.22 -0.89
CA ILE A 5 16.97 -7.40 -0.70
C ILE A 5 17.04 -6.75 0.68
N LEU A 6 16.84 -5.45 0.71
CA LEU A 6 16.93 -4.62 1.90
C LEU A 6 15.52 -4.34 2.42
N GLY A 7 15.07 -5.12 3.40
CA GLY A 7 13.76 -5.02 4.02
C GLY A 7 12.89 -6.26 3.80
N SER A 8 12.20 -6.67 4.87
CA SER A 8 11.32 -7.85 4.95
C SER A 8 9.86 -7.47 5.24
N GLY A 9 9.48 -6.24 4.91
CA GLY A 9 8.06 -5.89 4.75
C GLY A 9 7.43 -6.65 3.57
N VAL A 10 6.12 -6.50 3.38
CA VAL A 10 5.36 -7.23 2.35
C VAL A 10 5.97 -7.11 0.95
N VAL A 11 6.48 -5.92 0.61
CA VAL A 11 7.13 -5.63 -0.69
C VAL A 11 8.46 -6.36 -0.84
N GLY A 12 9.27 -6.43 0.23
CA GLY A 12 10.55 -7.13 0.22
C GLY A 12 10.38 -8.64 0.15
N VAL A 13 9.44 -9.19 0.92
CA VAL A 13 9.14 -10.63 0.93
C VAL A 13 8.53 -11.09 -0.40
N THR A 14 7.59 -10.34 -0.99
CA THR A 14 7.08 -10.69 -2.32
C THR A 14 8.18 -10.62 -3.38
N SER A 15 9.05 -9.60 -3.33
CA SER A 15 10.21 -9.53 -4.23
C SER A 15 11.12 -10.76 -4.07
N ALA A 16 11.39 -11.18 -2.83
CA ALA A 16 12.22 -12.35 -2.55
C ALA A 16 11.62 -13.63 -3.12
N TRP A 17 10.32 -13.83 -2.90
CA TRP A 17 9.58 -14.97 -3.45
C TRP A 17 9.70 -15.02 -4.97
N TYR A 18 9.31 -13.97 -5.69
CA TYR A 18 9.31 -13.97 -7.16
C TYR A 18 10.72 -14.05 -7.77
N LEU A 19 11.74 -13.49 -7.12
CA LEU A 19 13.14 -13.64 -7.55
C LEU A 19 13.65 -15.07 -7.34
N SER A 20 13.34 -15.68 -6.19
CA SER A 20 13.66 -17.09 -5.93
C SER A 20 12.99 -18.02 -6.93
N GLN A 21 11.70 -17.81 -7.23
CA GLN A 21 10.98 -18.59 -8.25
C GLN A 21 11.57 -18.41 -9.67
N ALA A 22 12.25 -17.29 -9.93
CA ALA A 22 12.98 -17.08 -11.19
C ALA A 22 14.38 -17.71 -11.21
N GLY A 23 14.80 -18.40 -10.14
CA GLY A 23 16.08 -19.09 -10.04
C GLY A 23 17.23 -18.22 -9.50
N HIS A 24 16.93 -17.10 -8.84
CA HIS A 24 17.95 -16.29 -8.18
C HIS A 24 18.26 -16.80 -6.77
N ASP A 25 19.52 -16.64 -6.36
CA ASP A 25 19.96 -16.86 -4.99
C ASP A 25 19.68 -15.57 -4.20
N VAL A 26 18.74 -15.61 -3.26
CA VAL A 26 18.20 -14.40 -2.62
C VAL A 26 18.53 -14.40 -1.13
N THR A 27 19.09 -13.28 -0.68
CA THR A 27 19.22 -12.94 0.75
C THR A 27 18.40 -11.71 1.07
N VAL A 28 17.53 -11.79 2.09
CA VAL A 28 16.77 -10.65 2.62
C VAL A 28 17.41 -10.21 3.94
N ILE A 29 17.70 -8.92 4.09
CA ILE A 29 18.28 -8.33 5.30
C ILE A 29 17.26 -7.40 5.94
N ASP A 30 17.02 -7.57 7.24
CA ASP A 30 16.15 -6.69 8.01
C ASP A 30 16.72 -6.41 9.40
N ARG A 31 16.44 -5.21 9.92
CA ARG A 31 16.80 -4.80 11.27
C ARG A 31 15.90 -5.43 12.32
N GLU A 32 14.67 -5.76 11.96
CA GLU A 32 13.68 -6.33 12.87
C GLU A 32 13.92 -7.83 13.06
N SER A 33 13.31 -8.39 14.10
CA SER A 33 13.48 -9.80 14.49
C SER A 33 12.73 -10.79 13.58
N GLY A 34 11.89 -10.30 12.68
CA GLY A 34 11.13 -11.11 11.74
C GLY A 34 10.45 -10.26 10.66
N PRO A 35 9.74 -10.90 9.72
CA PRO A 35 9.10 -10.20 8.62
C PRO A 35 7.83 -9.46 9.07
N ALA A 36 7.51 -8.37 8.37
CA ALA A 36 6.32 -7.55 8.60
C ALA A 36 6.11 -7.07 10.05
N GLN A 37 7.15 -6.52 10.68
CA GLN A 37 7.04 -5.96 12.04
C GLN A 37 6.64 -4.47 12.09
N GLU A 38 6.67 -3.77 10.95
CA GLU A 38 6.31 -2.34 10.86
C GLU A 38 5.03 -2.11 10.03
N THR A 39 5.06 -1.26 9.00
CA THR A 39 3.88 -0.84 8.22
C THR A 39 3.07 -2.00 7.64
N SER A 40 3.71 -3.14 7.35
CA SER A 40 3.02 -4.35 6.89
C SER A 40 2.21 -5.06 7.98
N ALA A 41 2.54 -4.86 9.26
CA ALA A 41 1.89 -5.50 10.41
C ALA A 41 0.43 -5.05 10.60
N ALA A 42 0.21 -3.76 10.38
CA ALA A 42 -0.99 -3.10 10.87
C ALA A 42 -1.63 -2.17 9.81
N ASN A 43 -1.54 -2.56 8.54
CA ASN A 43 -2.32 -1.92 7.48
C ASN A 43 -3.82 -2.18 7.66
N ALA A 44 -4.65 -1.55 6.82
CA ALA A 44 -6.10 -1.68 6.90
C ALA A 44 -6.65 -3.05 6.44
N GLY A 45 -5.80 -3.99 6.00
CA GLY A 45 -6.23 -5.32 5.56
C GLY A 45 -6.91 -5.37 4.19
N GLN A 46 -6.66 -4.36 3.36
CA GLN A 46 -7.32 -4.19 2.05
C GLN A 46 -6.42 -4.61 0.90
N ILE A 47 -7.01 -5.28 -0.08
CA ILE A 47 -6.46 -5.57 -1.41
C ILE A 47 -7.47 -5.03 -2.41
N SER A 48 -7.35 -3.75 -2.73
CA SER A 48 -8.37 -3.01 -3.48
C SER A 48 -7.84 -2.42 -4.79
N PRO A 49 -7.64 -3.24 -5.85
CA PRO A 49 -7.24 -2.75 -7.16
C PRO A 49 -8.23 -1.76 -7.77
N GLY A 50 -9.53 -2.02 -7.62
CA GLY A 50 -10.59 -1.16 -8.18
C GLY A 50 -10.63 0.24 -7.54
N TYR A 51 -10.10 0.37 -6.32
CA TYR A 51 -10.01 1.63 -5.58
C TYR A 51 -8.61 2.29 -5.69
N ALA A 52 -7.72 1.79 -6.56
CA ALA A 52 -6.37 2.32 -6.68
C ALA A 52 -6.38 3.75 -7.27
N ALA A 53 -6.25 4.75 -6.40
CA ALA A 53 -6.25 6.16 -6.77
C ALA A 53 -5.14 6.95 -6.06
N PRO A 54 -4.52 7.93 -6.74
CA PRO A 54 -3.54 8.82 -6.11
C PRO A 54 -4.13 9.64 -4.97
N TRP A 55 -3.34 9.85 -3.91
CA TRP A 55 -3.74 10.74 -2.82
C TRP A 55 -3.77 12.22 -3.25
N ALA A 56 -2.94 12.59 -4.22
CA ALA A 56 -2.90 13.92 -4.86
C ALA A 56 -4.02 14.06 -5.91
N ALA A 57 -5.27 14.13 -5.46
CA ALA A 57 -6.42 14.35 -6.32
C ALA A 57 -6.77 15.85 -6.46
N PRO A 58 -7.41 16.26 -7.58
CA PRO A 58 -7.93 17.62 -7.72
C PRO A 58 -8.82 18.01 -6.55
N GLY A 59 -8.60 19.20 -5.99
CA GLY A 59 -9.37 19.71 -4.85
C GLY A 59 -8.93 19.22 -3.47
N VAL A 60 -7.95 18.30 -3.37
CA VAL A 60 -7.33 17.92 -2.09
C VAL A 60 -6.74 19.12 -1.34
N PRO A 61 -6.08 20.12 -1.97
CA PRO A 61 -5.58 21.29 -1.25
C PRO A 61 -6.69 22.08 -0.53
N LEU A 62 -7.83 22.31 -1.21
CA LEU A 62 -9.00 22.99 -0.61
C LEU A 62 -9.62 22.17 0.52
N LYS A 63 -9.72 20.83 0.36
CA LYS A 63 -10.20 19.93 1.41
C LYS A 63 -9.25 19.90 2.61
N ALA A 64 -7.94 19.86 2.38
CA ALA A 64 -6.92 19.89 3.43
C ALA A 64 -7.05 21.14 4.30
N ILE A 65 -7.26 22.31 3.68
CA ILE A 65 -7.52 23.56 4.42
C ILE A 65 -8.75 23.43 5.31
N LYS A 66 -9.86 22.89 4.79
CA LYS A 66 -11.08 22.66 5.59
C LYS A 66 -10.83 21.67 6.73
N TRP A 67 -10.10 20.57 6.47
CA TRP A 67 -9.79 19.54 7.45
C TRP A 67 -8.94 20.07 8.61
N MET A 68 -8.06 21.05 8.39
CA MET A 68 -7.28 21.66 9.48
C MET A 68 -8.15 22.29 10.58
N PHE A 69 -9.43 22.60 10.31
CA PHE A 69 -10.38 23.16 11.27
C PHE A 69 -11.36 22.14 11.86
N GLN A 70 -11.25 20.86 11.51
CA GLN A 70 -12.16 19.81 11.98
C GLN A 70 -11.59 19.07 13.20
N ARG A 71 -12.45 18.77 14.18
CA ARG A 71 -12.08 17.95 15.35
C ARG A 71 -11.62 16.54 14.96
N HIS A 72 -12.23 15.96 13.94
CA HIS A 72 -11.94 14.62 13.42
C HIS A 72 -11.29 14.68 12.04
N ALA A 73 -10.25 15.52 11.91
CA ALA A 73 -9.56 15.74 10.65
C ALA A 73 -8.90 14.45 10.11
N PRO A 74 -9.20 14.01 8.87
CA PRO A 74 -8.56 12.85 8.27
C PRO A 74 -7.11 13.11 7.85
N LEU A 75 -6.70 14.38 7.74
CA LEU A 75 -5.34 14.81 7.48
C LEU A 75 -4.88 15.83 8.53
N ALA A 76 -3.70 15.63 9.09
CA ALA A 76 -3.00 16.67 9.86
C ALA A 76 -1.57 16.89 9.35
N VAL A 77 -1.09 18.12 9.52
CA VAL A 77 0.26 18.52 9.11
C VAL A 77 0.94 19.18 10.29
N ARG A 78 2.13 18.71 10.64
CA ARG A 78 3.02 19.38 11.59
C ARG A 78 4.40 19.48 10.94
N LEU A 79 4.91 20.70 10.82
CA LEU A 79 6.21 20.91 10.22
C LEU A 79 7.31 20.25 11.07
N ASP A 80 8.16 19.45 10.43
CA ASP A 80 9.31 18.80 11.07
C ASP A 80 10.60 19.64 10.97
N GLY A 81 10.52 20.82 10.35
CA GLY A 81 11.63 21.75 10.16
C GLY A 81 12.58 21.40 9.01
N THR A 82 12.34 20.28 8.30
CA THR A 82 13.23 19.84 7.22
C THR A 82 12.85 20.45 5.86
N PRO A 83 13.83 20.82 5.02
CA PRO A 83 13.56 21.20 3.63
C PRO A 83 12.93 20.04 2.82
N PHE A 84 13.19 18.80 3.21
CA PHE A 84 12.65 17.61 2.55
C PHE A 84 11.12 17.55 2.64
N GLN A 85 10.55 17.78 3.83
CA GLN A 85 9.10 17.79 4.02
C GLN A 85 8.43 18.87 3.16
N LEU A 86 8.98 20.09 3.18
CA LEU A 86 8.44 21.21 2.38
C LEU A 86 8.51 20.92 0.88
N LYS A 87 9.64 20.38 0.40
CA LYS A 87 9.81 19.97 -1.00
C LYS A 87 8.80 18.89 -1.37
N TRP A 88 8.62 17.88 -0.53
CA TRP A 88 7.67 16.79 -0.76
C TRP A 88 6.23 17.29 -0.81
N MET A 89 5.83 18.15 0.12
CA MET A 89 4.51 18.78 0.14
C MET A 89 4.27 19.60 -1.13
N TRP A 90 5.24 20.40 -1.55
CA TRP A 90 5.14 21.17 -2.80
C TRP A 90 5.02 20.27 -4.03
N GLN A 91 5.79 19.18 -4.11
CA GLN A 91 5.66 18.19 -5.18
C GLN A 91 4.29 17.52 -5.18
N MET A 92 3.74 17.19 -4.00
CA MET A 92 2.40 16.63 -3.87
C MET A 92 1.34 17.63 -4.37
N LEU A 93 1.44 18.90 -3.98
CA LEU A 93 0.55 19.96 -4.46
C LEU A 93 0.58 20.10 -5.99
N ARG A 94 1.76 19.97 -6.61
CA ARG A 94 1.91 19.99 -8.08
C ARG A 94 1.26 18.81 -8.80
N ASN A 95 0.96 17.71 -8.09
CA ASN A 95 0.24 16.57 -8.64
C ASN A 95 -1.29 16.72 -8.47
N CYS A 96 -1.78 17.75 -7.77
CA CYS A 96 -3.21 17.95 -7.49
C CYS A 96 -3.97 18.63 -8.64
N ASP A 97 -3.68 18.26 -9.88
CA ASP A 97 -4.45 18.66 -11.07
C ASP A 97 -4.88 17.44 -11.89
N THR A 98 -5.86 17.65 -12.77
CA THR A 98 -6.50 16.57 -13.52
C THR A 98 -5.53 15.78 -14.38
N ARG A 99 -4.54 16.43 -15.00
CA ARG A 99 -3.61 15.75 -15.92
C ARG A 99 -2.72 14.79 -15.15
N HIS A 100 -2.05 15.26 -14.09
CA HIS A 100 -1.20 14.40 -13.27
C HIS A 100 -2.02 13.31 -12.55
N TYR A 101 -3.23 13.64 -12.09
CA TYR A 101 -4.12 12.66 -11.47
C TYR A 101 -4.42 11.49 -12.41
N MET A 102 -4.81 11.74 -13.66
CA MET A 102 -5.10 10.68 -14.64
C MET A 102 -3.86 9.84 -14.96
N GLU A 103 -2.71 10.49 -15.14
CA GLU A 103 -1.43 9.82 -15.40
C GLU A 103 -1.01 8.89 -14.25
N ASN A 104 -1.03 9.39 -13.02
CA ASN A 104 -0.66 8.63 -11.83
C ASN A 104 -1.68 7.53 -11.51
N LYS A 105 -2.97 7.79 -11.72
CA LYS A 105 -4.02 6.77 -11.57
C LYS A 105 -3.81 5.62 -12.56
N GLY A 106 -3.49 5.93 -13.82
CA GLY A 106 -3.18 4.91 -14.83
C GLY A 106 -2.02 3.99 -14.41
N ARG A 107 -0.95 4.55 -13.83
CA ARG A 107 0.17 3.77 -13.29
C ARG A 107 -0.25 2.85 -12.14
N MET A 108 -0.99 3.40 -11.18
CA MET A 108 -1.43 2.67 -9.99
C MET A 108 -2.41 1.54 -10.33
N VAL A 109 -3.42 1.82 -11.15
CA VAL A 109 -4.40 0.81 -11.59
C VAL A 109 -3.70 -0.30 -12.37
N ARG A 110 -2.83 0.04 -13.34
CA ARG A 110 -2.06 -0.96 -14.11
C ARG A 110 -1.27 -1.91 -13.23
N LEU A 111 -0.54 -1.38 -12.25
CA LEU A 111 0.25 -2.20 -11.33
C LEU A 111 -0.63 -2.99 -10.34
N ALA A 112 -1.73 -2.39 -9.86
CA ALA A 112 -2.64 -3.02 -8.91
C ALA A 112 -3.43 -4.19 -9.55
N GLU A 113 -3.93 -4.02 -10.77
CA GLU A 113 -4.58 -5.07 -11.54
C GLU A 113 -3.62 -6.23 -11.82
N TYR A 114 -2.40 -5.92 -12.27
CA TYR A 114 -1.36 -6.94 -12.45
C TYR A 114 -1.05 -7.68 -11.14
N SER A 115 -0.98 -6.93 -10.03
CA SER A 115 -0.73 -7.50 -8.70
C SER A 115 -1.85 -8.40 -8.20
N ARG A 116 -3.12 -8.08 -8.50
CA ARG A 116 -4.26 -8.96 -8.23
C ARG A 116 -4.10 -10.30 -8.93
N ASP A 117 -3.74 -10.28 -10.21
CA ASP A 117 -3.62 -11.50 -11.00
C ASP A 117 -2.41 -12.34 -10.54
N CYS A 118 -1.32 -11.69 -10.16
CA CYS A 118 -0.18 -12.33 -9.51
C CYS A 118 -0.58 -12.97 -8.17
N LEU A 119 -1.34 -12.26 -7.32
CA LEU A 119 -1.80 -12.79 -6.04
C LEU A 119 -2.74 -13.99 -6.20
N LYS A 120 -3.67 -13.95 -7.17
CA LYS A 120 -4.54 -15.08 -7.50
C LYS A 120 -3.72 -16.31 -7.89
N THR A 121 -2.72 -16.13 -8.74
CA THR A 121 -1.80 -17.19 -9.19
C THR A 121 -1.00 -17.75 -8.01
N LEU A 122 -0.42 -16.88 -7.19
CA LEU A 122 0.35 -17.26 -6.01
C LEU A 122 -0.51 -18.05 -5.02
N ARG A 123 -1.74 -17.60 -4.77
CA ARG A 123 -2.69 -18.29 -3.89
C ARG A 123 -3.07 -19.66 -4.42
N ALA A 124 -3.37 -19.78 -5.72
CA ALA A 124 -3.69 -21.05 -6.34
C ALA A 124 -2.52 -22.05 -6.30
N ALA A 125 -1.29 -21.57 -6.50
CA ALA A 125 -0.10 -22.42 -6.53
C ALA A 125 0.36 -22.87 -5.13
N THR A 126 0.19 -22.03 -4.11
CA THR A 126 0.76 -22.27 -2.77
C THR A 126 -0.26 -22.69 -1.72
N GLY A 127 -1.54 -22.42 -1.95
CA GLY A 127 -2.58 -22.55 -0.92
C GLY A 127 -2.38 -21.57 0.25
N ILE A 128 -1.64 -20.47 0.07
CA ILE A 128 -1.38 -19.53 1.17
C ILE A 128 -2.70 -18.98 1.73
N GLU A 129 -2.90 -19.23 3.01
CA GLU A 129 -3.99 -18.67 3.78
C GLU A 129 -3.52 -17.43 4.53
N TYR A 130 -4.34 -16.40 4.64
CA TYR A 130 -4.01 -15.15 5.32
C TYR A 130 -5.25 -14.49 5.93
N GLU A 131 -6.23 -15.31 6.36
CA GLU A 131 -7.57 -14.84 6.74
C GLU A 131 -8.25 -14.07 5.59
N GLY A 132 -7.99 -14.52 4.35
CA GLY A 132 -8.38 -13.83 3.12
C GLY A 132 -9.86 -14.01 2.77
N ARG A 133 -10.52 -12.95 2.31
CA ARG A 133 -11.92 -12.97 1.85
C ARG A 133 -12.08 -12.25 0.52
N GLN A 134 -12.97 -12.74 -0.34
CA GLN A 134 -13.33 -12.11 -1.62
C GLN A 134 -14.76 -11.52 -1.56
N GLY A 135 -15.05 -10.75 -0.51
CA GLY A 135 -16.37 -10.14 -0.29
C GLY A 135 -16.58 -8.79 -1.01
N GLY A 136 -15.52 -8.22 -1.56
CA GLY A 136 -15.48 -6.87 -2.11
C GLY A 136 -15.27 -5.78 -1.05
N THR A 137 -15.13 -4.54 -1.51
CA THR A 137 -15.07 -3.34 -0.68
C THR A 137 -16.36 -2.56 -0.83
N LEU A 138 -16.94 -2.06 0.26
CA LEU A 138 -18.09 -1.16 0.25
C LEU A 138 -17.68 0.24 0.71
N GLN A 139 -17.60 1.20 -0.22
CA GLN A 139 -17.48 2.61 0.14
C GLN A 139 -18.83 3.13 0.60
N LEU A 140 -18.91 3.64 1.82
CA LEU A 140 -20.14 3.98 2.51
C LEU A 140 -20.35 5.49 2.57
N PHE A 141 -21.56 5.93 2.23
CA PHE A 141 -21.95 7.34 2.18
C PHE A 141 -22.99 7.67 3.25
N ARG A 142 -22.74 8.71 4.03
CA ARG A 142 -23.63 9.18 5.10
C ARG A 142 -24.55 10.32 4.66
N THR A 143 -24.25 10.94 3.52
CA THR A 143 -24.96 12.12 3.02
C THR A 143 -25.31 11.98 1.54
N ALA A 144 -26.40 12.62 1.11
CA ALA A 144 -26.81 12.70 -0.30
C ALA A 144 -25.69 13.27 -1.19
N GLN A 145 -25.01 14.32 -0.73
CA GLN A 145 -23.93 14.93 -1.48
C GLN A 145 -22.77 13.96 -1.75
N GLN A 146 -22.42 13.08 -0.80
CA GLN A 146 -21.39 12.06 -1.01
C GLN A 146 -21.85 11.01 -2.02
N TYR A 147 -23.10 10.56 -1.90
CA TYR A 147 -23.70 9.59 -2.81
C TYR A 147 -23.73 10.11 -4.26
N GLU A 148 -24.19 11.35 -4.46
CA GLU A 148 -24.20 12.00 -5.79
C GLU A 148 -22.78 12.19 -6.35
N ASN A 149 -21.82 12.54 -5.50
CA ASN A 149 -20.44 12.73 -5.90
C ASN A 149 -19.76 11.43 -6.37
N ALA A 150 -20.27 10.27 -5.95
CA ALA A 150 -19.77 8.97 -6.40
C ALA A 150 -19.92 8.77 -7.91
N THR A 151 -20.83 9.49 -8.57
CA THR A 151 -21.01 9.46 -10.04
C THR A 151 -19.71 9.79 -10.79
N ARG A 152 -18.86 10.67 -10.24
CA ARG A 152 -17.55 10.97 -10.84
C ARG A 152 -16.59 9.80 -10.73
N ASP A 153 -16.62 9.07 -9.61
CA ASP A 153 -15.79 7.89 -9.41
C ASP A 153 -16.26 6.74 -10.31
N ILE A 154 -17.58 6.59 -10.47
CA ILE A 154 -18.23 5.63 -11.37
C ILE A 154 -17.76 5.79 -12.82
N ALA A 155 -17.76 7.02 -13.36
CA ALA A 155 -17.31 7.26 -14.73
C ALA A 155 -15.87 6.77 -14.98
N VAL A 156 -15.01 6.86 -13.96
CA VAL A 156 -13.63 6.37 -14.07
C VAL A 156 -13.55 4.84 -13.93
N LEU A 157 -14.41 4.24 -13.10
CA LEU A 157 -14.51 2.78 -13.00
C LEU A 157 -15.01 2.17 -14.31
N GLU A 158 -15.96 2.82 -14.98
CA GLU A 158 -16.47 2.42 -16.30
C GLU A 158 -15.38 2.47 -17.37
N ASP A 159 -14.65 3.57 -17.47
CA ASP A 159 -13.53 3.74 -18.42
C ASP A 159 -12.42 2.70 -18.19
N ALA A 160 -12.18 2.33 -16.93
CA ALA A 160 -11.20 1.31 -16.54
C ALA A 160 -11.73 -0.14 -16.63
N GLY A 161 -13.02 -0.35 -16.96
CA GLY A 161 -13.63 -1.68 -17.01
C GLY A 161 -13.73 -2.39 -15.65
N VAL A 162 -13.74 -1.63 -14.55
CA VAL A 162 -13.81 -2.17 -13.19
C VAL A 162 -15.26 -2.40 -12.79
N PRO A 163 -15.69 -3.64 -12.48
CA PRO A 163 -17.06 -3.90 -12.02
C PRO A 163 -17.39 -3.16 -10.73
N TYR A 164 -18.58 -2.58 -10.65
CA TYR A 164 -19.07 -1.87 -9.47
C TYR A 164 -20.57 -2.06 -9.26
N GLN A 165 -21.07 -1.76 -8.06
CA GLN A 165 -22.50 -1.71 -7.76
C GLN A 165 -22.78 -0.46 -6.90
N LEU A 166 -23.59 0.46 -7.40
CA LEU A 166 -24.10 1.57 -6.58
C LEU A 166 -25.38 1.11 -5.87
N LEU A 167 -25.38 1.21 -4.53
CA LEU A 167 -26.40 0.67 -3.65
C LEU A 167 -27.04 1.79 -2.85
N GLU A 168 -28.38 1.85 -2.87
CA GLU A 168 -29.13 2.68 -1.94
C GLU A 168 -29.07 2.09 -0.51
N SER A 169 -29.38 2.92 0.49
CA SER A 169 -29.36 2.52 1.92
C SER A 169 -30.11 1.21 2.21
N SER A 170 -31.28 1.02 1.58
CA SER A 170 -32.14 -0.16 1.72
C SER A 170 -31.45 -1.48 1.31
N ARG A 171 -30.44 -1.41 0.43
CA ARG A 171 -29.74 -2.57 -0.13
C ARG A 171 -28.40 -2.84 0.53
N LEU A 172 -27.94 -1.96 1.43
CA LEU A 172 -26.64 -2.14 2.09
C LEU A 172 -26.58 -3.43 2.92
N ALA A 173 -27.68 -3.79 3.57
CA ALA A 173 -27.79 -5.02 4.36
C ALA A 173 -27.70 -6.32 3.52
N GLU A 174 -27.92 -6.25 2.21
CA GLU A 174 -27.71 -7.41 1.31
C GLU A 174 -26.23 -7.80 1.23
N VAL A 175 -25.33 -6.83 1.42
CA VAL A 175 -23.88 -7.00 1.30
C VAL A 175 -23.19 -7.02 2.67
N GLU A 176 -23.63 -6.16 3.57
CA GLU A 176 -23.08 -6.00 4.92
C GLU A 176 -24.24 -6.05 5.94
N PRO A 177 -24.69 -7.25 6.36
CA PRO A 177 -25.91 -7.43 7.15
C PRO A 177 -25.96 -6.64 8.45
N ALA A 178 -24.81 -6.50 9.13
CA ALA A 178 -24.70 -5.76 10.38
C ALA A 178 -25.04 -4.26 10.23
N LEU A 179 -25.01 -3.69 9.02
CA LEU A 179 -25.42 -2.31 8.77
C LEU A 179 -26.94 -2.10 8.87
N ALA A 180 -27.76 -3.16 8.87
CA ALA A 180 -29.22 -3.05 8.93
C ALA A 180 -29.71 -2.23 10.13
N GLU A 181 -29.06 -2.36 11.28
CA GLU A 181 -29.40 -1.65 12.52
C GLU A 181 -29.21 -0.12 12.41
N ILE A 182 -28.29 0.31 11.55
CA ILE A 182 -27.89 1.71 11.41
C ILE A 182 -28.19 2.29 10.03
N ALA A 183 -28.97 1.59 9.20
CA ALA A 183 -29.32 2.01 7.83
C ALA A 183 -29.92 3.43 7.79
N HIS A 184 -30.65 3.84 8.82
CA HIS A 184 -31.21 5.19 8.97
C HIS A 184 -30.16 6.32 9.02
N LYS A 185 -28.88 6.01 9.29
CA LYS A 185 -27.76 6.95 9.29
C LYS A 185 -27.04 7.03 7.94
N LEU A 186 -27.43 6.20 6.98
CA LEU A 186 -26.69 5.97 5.74
C LEU A 186 -27.56 6.35 4.54
N THR A 187 -26.92 6.90 3.51
CA THR A 187 -27.60 7.23 2.25
C THR A 187 -27.43 6.11 1.21
N GLY A 188 -26.26 5.45 1.20
CA GLY A 188 -25.97 4.36 0.28
C GLY A 188 -24.48 4.02 0.26
N GLY A 189 -24.05 3.30 -0.77
CA GLY A 189 -22.65 2.90 -0.91
C GLY A 189 -22.28 2.44 -2.32
N LEU A 190 -20.99 2.54 -2.64
CA LEU A 190 -20.40 2.05 -3.88
C LEU A 190 -19.59 0.79 -3.57
N ARG A 191 -20.02 -0.35 -4.11
CA ARG A 191 -19.36 -1.64 -3.91
C ARG A 191 -18.44 -1.98 -5.08
N LEU A 192 -17.24 -2.43 -4.76
CA LEU A 192 -16.27 -3.04 -5.67
C LEU A 192 -16.20 -4.55 -5.37
N PRO A 193 -16.94 -5.41 -6.09
CA PRO A 193 -17.11 -6.82 -5.73
C PRO A 193 -15.84 -7.67 -5.87
N ASN A 194 -14.88 -7.24 -6.68
CA ASN A 194 -13.65 -7.99 -6.97
C ASN A 194 -12.49 -7.66 -6.01
N ASP A 195 -12.69 -6.72 -5.09
CA ASP A 195 -11.71 -6.43 -4.06
C ASP A 195 -11.65 -7.55 -3.02
N GLU A 196 -10.46 -7.74 -2.44
CA GLU A 196 -10.21 -8.75 -1.43
C GLU A 196 -9.72 -8.13 -0.12
N THR A 197 -9.81 -8.90 0.95
CA THR A 197 -9.36 -8.48 2.29
C THR A 197 -8.52 -9.57 2.93
N GLY A 198 -7.78 -9.24 3.99
CA GLY A 198 -7.11 -10.24 4.84
C GLY A 198 -6.03 -9.63 5.73
N ASP A 199 -5.29 -10.48 6.44
CA ASP A 199 -4.20 -10.06 7.31
C ASP A 199 -2.86 -10.04 6.55
N CYS A 200 -2.38 -8.83 6.25
CA CYS A 200 -1.11 -8.60 5.56
C CYS A 200 0.11 -9.10 6.35
N GLN A 201 0.07 -9.01 7.69
CA GLN A 201 1.16 -9.50 8.52
C GLN A 201 1.26 -11.02 8.39
N LEU A 202 0.12 -11.69 8.52
CA LEU A 202 0.02 -13.13 8.41
C LEU A 202 0.42 -13.63 7.01
N PHE A 203 -0.07 -12.95 5.96
CA PHE A 203 0.36 -13.21 4.58
C PHE A 203 1.88 -13.13 4.44
N THR A 204 2.47 -12.03 4.93
CA THR A 204 3.91 -11.78 4.76
C THR A 204 4.74 -12.78 5.54
N GLN A 205 4.37 -13.10 6.77
CA GLN A 205 5.05 -14.11 7.59
C GLN A 205 4.97 -15.51 6.97
N ARG A 206 3.80 -15.89 6.43
CA ARG A 206 3.63 -17.18 5.76
C ARG A 206 4.41 -17.25 4.46
N LEU A 207 4.39 -16.20 3.65
CA LEU A 207 5.16 -16.14 2.41
C LEU A 207 6.67 -16.14 2.68
N ALA A 208 7.14 -15.48 3.74
CA ALA A 208 8.54 -15.54 4.14
C ALA A 208 8.98 -16.97 4.50
N ARG A 209 8.17 -17.72 5.26
CA ARG A 209 8.43 -19.14 5.56
C ARG A 209 8.44 -20.01 4.30
N MET A 210 7.51 -19.78 3.38
CA MET A 210 7.49 -20.49 2.09
C MET A 210 8.73 -20.14 1.26
N ALA A 211 9.17 -18.87 1.26
CA ALA A 211 10.38 -18.44 0.58
C ALA A 211 11.65 -19.06 1.19
N GLU A 212 11.73 -19.16 2.53
CA GLU A 212 12.81 -19.89 3.22
C GLU A 212 12.87 -21.36 2.79
N GLN A 213 11.72 -22.03 2.74
CA GLN A 213 11.62 -23.41 2.25
C GLN A 213 12.04 -23.54 0.78
N ALA A 214 11.85 -22.48 -0.02
CA ALA A 214 12.31 -22.39 -1.40
C ALA A 214 13.78 -21.93 -1.55
N GLY A 215 14.53 -21.79 -0.45
CA GLY A 215 15.96 -21.49 -0.45
C GLY A 215 16.34 -20.02 -0.26
N VAL A 216 15.38 -19.13 0.00
CA VAL A 216 15.70 -17.73 0.36
C VAL A 216 16.32 -17.69 1.75
N THR A 217 17.43 -16.95 1.89
CA THR A 217 18.07 -16.72 3.19
C THR A 217 17.55 -15.43 3.81
N PHE A 218 17.04 -15.47 5.05
CA PHE A 218 16.68 -14.28 5.80
C PHE A 218 17.70 -13.99 6.91
N ARG A 219 18.13 -12.73 6.98
CA ARG A 219 19.05 -12.19 7.99
C ARG A 219 18.33 -11.11 8.80
N PHE A 220 17.63 -11.55 9.84
CA PHE A 220 16.96 -10.68 10.81
C PHE A 220 17.93 -10.11 11.84
N ASN A 221 17.49 -9.12 12.62
CA ASN A 221 18.31 -8.41 13.61
C ASN A 221 19.63 -7.87 13.02
N THR A 222 19.64 -7.55 11.73
CA THR A 222 20.82 -7.15 10.98
C THR A 222 20.61 -5.74 10.43
N PRO A 223 20.88 -4.69 11.23
CA PRO A 223 20.77 -3.33 10.76
C PRO A 223 21.82 -3.04 9.67
N VAL A 224 21.36 -2.46 8.56
CA VAL A 224 22.23 -1.96 7.50
C VAL A 224 22.64 -0.53 7.82
N GLU A 225 23.94 -0.26 7.82
CA GLU A 225 24.48 1.08 8.09
C GLU A 225 24.50 1.95 6.84
N LYS A 226 24.98 1.38 5.72
CA LYS A 226 25.08 2.07 4.42
C LYS A 226 25.26 1.09 3.27
N LEU A 227 24.90 1.55 2.09
CA LEU A 227 25.34 0.98 0.82
C LEU A 227 26.75 1.47 0.49
N LEU A 228 27.58 0.55 0.00
CA LEU A 228 28.92 0.87 -0.49
C LEU A 228 28.92 0.82 -2.01
N TYR A 229 29.41 1.89 -2.65
CA TYR A 229 29.41 2.01 -4.10
C TYR A 229 30.74 2.55 -4.62
N GLU A 230 31.08 2.14 -5.83
CA GLU A 230 32.24 2.60 -6.58
C GLU A 230 31.82 2.74 -8.05
N ASN A 231 32.13 3.88 -8.67
CA ASN A 231 31.61 4.23 -10.00
C ASN A 231 30.07 4.09 -10.06
N ASP A 232 29.55 3.41 -11.09
CA ASP A 232 28.12 3.18 -11.30
C ASP A 232 27.63 1.82 -10.76
N GLN A 233 28.30 1.26 -9.73
CA GLN A 233 27.93 -0.01 -9.12
C GLN A 233 27.98 -0.01 -7.59
N ILE A 234 27.03 -0.71 -6.98
CA ILE A 234 27.06 -1.07 -5.56
C ILE A 234 27.97 -2.29 -5.40
N TYR A 235 28.98 -2.21 -4.54
CA TYR A 235 29.89 -3.33 -4.30
C TYR A 235 29.60 -4.09 -3.00
N GLY A 236 28.76 -3.55 -2.12
CA GLY A 236 28.35 -4.23 -0.91
C GLY A 236 27.39 -3.46 -0.02
N VAL A 237 26.83 -4.15 0.97
CA VAL A 237 26.01 -3.61 2.06
C VAL A 237 26.79 -3.76 3.35
N LYS A 238 27.02 -2.65 4.08
CA LYS A 238 27.73 -2.66 5.36
C LYS A 238 26.76 -2.96 6.51
N CYS A 239 27.01 -4.04 7.24
CA CYS A 239 26.27 -4.46 8.43
C CYS A 239 27.26 -4.73 9.56
N ALA A 240 27.37 -3.84 10.55
CA ALA A 240 28.40 -3.93 11.59
C ALA A 240 29.78 -4.14 10.93
N ASP A 241 30.55 -5.16 11.34
CA ASP A 241 31.88 -5.45 10.77
C ASP A 241 31.86 -6.17 9.41
N GLU A 242 30.70 -6.63 8.95
CA GLU A 242 30.56 -7.40 7.72
C GLU A 242 30.21 -6.54 6.49
N ILE A 243 30.72 -6.94 5.32
CA ILE A 243 30.29 -6.43 4.02
C ILE A 243 29.64 -7.57 3.24
N ILE A 244 28.33 -7.47 3.06
CA ILE A 244 27.55 -8.45 2.32
C ILE A 244 27.57 -8.07 0.84
N LYS A 245 28.05 -8.99 -0.01
CA LYS A 245 28.19 -8.78 -1.45
C LYS A 245 27.17 -9.60 -2.24
N ALA A 246 26.65 -9.00 -3.30
CA ALA A 246 25.73 -9.61 -4.25
C ALA A 246 25.97 -9.06 -5.65
N ASP A 247 25.43 -9.76 -6.64
CA ASP A 247 25.43 -9.28 -8.03
C ASP A 247 24.38 -8.18 -8.21
N ALA A 248 23.34 -8.19 -7.36
CA ALA A 248 22.23 -7.26 -7.40
C ALA A 248 21.70 -6.83 -6.02
N TYR A 249 21.24 -5.59 -5.89
CA TYR A 249 20.69 -5.03 -4.63
C TYR A 249 19.32 -4.37 -4.82
N VAL A 250 18.32 -4.77 -4.03
CA VAL A 250 16.97 -4.21 -4.07
C VAL A 250 16.71 -3.40 -2.81
N MET A 251 16.45 -2.10 -2.96
CA MET A 251 16.01 -1.23 -1.87
C MET A 251 14.51 -1.39 -1.62
N ALA A 252 14.14 -2.00 -0.49
CA ALA A 252 12.75 -2.23 -0.06
C ALA A 252 12.50 -1.82 1.41
N PHE A 253 13.30 -0.88 1.95
CA PHE A 253 13.19 -0.39 3.34
C PHE A 253 11.97 0.52 3.60
N GLY A 254 10.99 0.56 2.69
CA GLY A 254 9.80 1.39 2.82
C GLY A 254 10.17 2.85 3.14
N SER A 255 9.66 3.37 4.25
CA SER A 255 9.82 4.78 4.65
C SER A 255 11.28 5.15 4.94
N TYR A 256 12.14 4.17 5.22
CA TYR A 256 13.57 4.39 5.49
C TYR A 256 14.44 4.35 4.22
N SER A 257 13.85 4.10 3.04
CA SER A 257 14.59 4.02 1.77
C SER A 257 15.30 5.33 1.43
N THR A 258 14.64 6.48 1.64
CA THR A 258 15.18 7.80 1.29
C THR A 258 16.46 8.12 2.07
N ALA A 259 16.48 7.84 3.37
CA ALA A 259 17.65 8.07 4.21
C ALA A 259 18.81 7.13 3.82
N MET A 260 18.51 5.85 3.56
CA MET A 260 19.51 4.86 3.17
C MET A 260 20.16 5.15 1.80
N LEU A 261 19.43 5.80 0.89
CA LEU A 261 19.91 6.15 -0.44
C LEU A 261 20.57 7.53 -0.53
N LYS A 262 20.69 8.25 0.59
CA LYS A 262 21.26 9.61 0.61
C LYS A 262 22.67 9.64 -0.01
N GLY A 263 22.86 10.50 -1.00
CA GLY A 263 24.13 10.62 -1.74
C GLY A 263 24.31 9.59 -2.87
N ILE A 264 23.37 8.66 -3.04
CA ILE A 264 23.41 7.59 -4.03
C ILE A 264 22.32 7.84 -5.08
N VAL A 265 21.05 7.81 -4.67
CA VAL A 265 19.87 8.06 -5.52
C VAL A 265 18.86 8.91 -4.76
N ASP A 266 18.48 10.05 -5.33
CA ASP A 266 17.42 10.89 -4.75
C ASP A 266 16.04 10.29 -5.05
N ILE A 267 15.29 9.95 -4.01
CA ILE A 267 13.90 9.48 -4.11
C ILE A 267 12.98 10.33 -3.22
N PRO A 268 11.75 10.67 -3.67
CA PRO A 268 10.83 11.50 -2.89
C PRO A 268 9.87 10.65 -2.04
N VAL A 269 10.38 9.65 -1.31
CA VAL A 269 9.54 8.80 -0.43
C VAL A 269 9.48 9.41 0.97
N TYR A 270 8.28 9.78 1.42
CA TYR A 270 8.01 10.41 2.71
C TYR A 270 7.26 9.47 3.67
N PRO A 271 7.59 9.45 4.98
CA PRO A 271 6.87 8.66 5.99
C PRO A 271 5.53 9.30 6.35
N LEU A 272 4.44 8.87 5.71
CA LEU A 272 3.10 9.34 6.07
C LEU A 272 2.58 8.53 7.27
N LYS A 273 2.38 9.19 8.42
CA LYS A 273 1.91 8.52 9.63
C LYS A 273 0.44 8.12 9.52
N GLY A 274 0.11 6.95 10.01
CA GLY A 274 -1.22 6.39 9.99
C GLY A 274 -1.53 5.57 11.23
N TYR A 275 -2.81 5.51 11.61
CA TYR A 275 -3.25 4.81 12.81
C TYR A 275 -4.09 3.59 12.46
N SER A 276 -4.04 2.59 13.33
CA SER A 276 -4.97 1.48 13.30
C SER A 276 -5.39 1.03 14.70
N LEU A 277 -6.58 0.47 14.78
CA LEU A 277 -7.15 -0.14 15.96
C LEU A 277 -7.55 -1.58 15.59
N THR A 278 -7.10 -2.56 16.38
CA THR A 278 -7.50 -3.96 16.20
C THR A 278 -8.38 -4.39 17.37
N ILE A 279 -9.59 -4.84 17.08
CA ILE A 279 -10.65 -5.04 18.07
C ILE A 279 -11.12 -6.49 17.99
N PRO A 280 -11.14 -7.26 19.09
CA PRO A 280 -11.75 -8.59 19.12
C PRO A 280 -13.24 -8.54 18.77
N ILE A 281 -13.72 -9.48 17.97
CA ILE A 281 -15.16 -9.59 17.65
C ILE A 281 -15.89 -10.20 18.85
N VAL A 282 -17.04 -9.62 19.22
CA VAL A 282 -17.94 -10.14 20.26
C VAL A 282 -19.06 -10.95 19.61
N GLU A 283 -19.85 -10.31 18.77
CA GLU A 283 -20.99 -10.90 18.07
C GLU A 283 -20.67 -10.97 16.57
N PRO A 284 -20.39 -12.17 16.02
CA PRO A 284 -19.99 -12.34 14.63
C PRO A 284 -20.98 -11.79 13.59
N ASP A 285 -22.28 -11.77 13.90
CA ASP A 285 -23.37 -11.22 13.10
C ASP A 285 -23.48 -9.68 13.20
N GLY A 286 -22.94 -9.09 14.27
CA GLY A 286 -22.89 -7.64 14.49
C GLY A 286 -21.61 -6.97 13.97
N ALA A 287 -20.71 -7.73 13.33
CA ALA A 287 -19.44 -7.26 12.76
C ALA A 287 -19.52 -7.16 11.22
N PRO A 288 -18.61 -6.42 10.55
CA PRO A 288 -18.53 -6.40 9.09
C PRO A 288 -18.40 -7.82 8.52
N VAL A 289 -18.67 -8.05 7.24
CA VAL A 289 -18.34 -9.33 6.57
C VAL A 289 -17.09 -9.23 5.71
N SER A 290 -16.81 -8.04 5.16
CA SER A 290 -15.65 -7.76 4.32
C SER A 290 -14.96 -6.46 4.77
N THR A 291 -14.71 -5.54 3.83
CA THR A 291 -14.17 -4.19 4.08
C THR A 291 -15.21 -3.14 3.78
N ILE A 292 -15.32 -2.18 4.70
CA ILE A 292 -16.07 -0.94 4.52
C ILE A 292 -15.11 0.25 4.56
N LEU A 293 -15.34 1.21 3.67
CA LEU A 293 -14.67 2.50 3.65
C LEU A 293 -15.70 3.59 4.00
N ASP A 294 -15.63 4.14 5.21
CA ASP A 294 -16.43 5.30 5.58
C ASP A 294 -15.90 6.55 4.87
N GLU A 295 -16.65 7.05 3.89
CA GLU A 295 -16.24 8.21 3.07
C GLU A 295 -16.16 9.50 3.89
N THR A 296 -16.96 9.63 4.94
CA THR A 296 -17.04 10.84 5.78
C THR A 296 -15.77 11.00 6.60
N TYR A 297 -15.36 9.93 7.27
CA TYR A 297 -14.21 9.96 8.18
C TYR A 297 -12.91 9.45 7.55
N LYS A 298 -12.98 8.92 6.32
CA LYS A 298 -11.84 8.31 5.60
C LYS A 298 -11.20 7.18 6.41
N ILE A 299 -12.06 6.33 6.97
CA ILE A 299 -11.68 5.19 7.80
C ILE A 299 -12.09 3.90 7.10
N ALA A 300 -11.18 2.96 7.05
CA ALA A 300 -11.42 1.59 6.62
C ALA A 300 -11.72 0.70 7.83
N ILE A 301 -12.73 -0.15 7.71
CA ILE A 301 -13.10 -1.16 8.71
C ILE A 301 -13.11 -2.50 7.98
N THR A 302 -12.22 -3.39 8.38
CA THR A 302 -12.01 -4.67 7.71
C THR A 302 -12.20 -5.80 8.68
N ARG A 303 -12.95 -6.82 8.28
CA ARG A 303 -13.04 -8.07 9.03
C ARG A 303 -11.86 -9.00 8.75
N PHE A 304 -11.23 -9.43 9.83
CA PHE A 304 -10.39 -10.62 9.92
C PHE A 304 -11.19 -11.74 10.61
N ASP A 305 -10.60 -12.91 10.89
CA ASP A 305 -11.42 -14.04 11.38
C ASP A 305 -12.16 -13.73 12.68
N LYS A 306 -11.40 -13.38 13.73
CA LYS A 306 -11.93 -13.13 15.08
C LYS A 306 -11.76 -11.67 15.52
N ARG A 307 -11.42 -10.78 14.59
CA ARG A 307 -11.07 -9.39 14.90
C ARG A 307 -11.47 -8.44 13.77
N ILE A 308 -11.69 -7.18 14.13
CA ILE A 308 -11.94 -6.07 13.22
C ILE A 308 -10.69 -5.20 13.22
N ARG A 309 -10.20 -4.83 12.04
CA ARG A 309 -9.14 -3.85 11.84
C ARG A 309 -9.76 -2.54 11.36
N VAL A 310 -9.58 -1.49 12.15
CA VAL A 310 -10.00 -0.13 11.81
C VAL A 310 -8.76 0.68 11.49
N GLY A 311 -8.60 1.13 10.25
CA GLY A 311 -7.44 1.89 9.81
C GLY A 311 -7.83 3.23 9.21
N GLY A 312 -7.10 4.29 9.50
CA GLY A 312 -7.44 5.59 8.94
C GLY A 312 -6.45 6.69 9.28
N MET A 313 -6.84 7.91 8.89
CA MET A 313 -6.11 9.16 9.05
C MET A 313 -4.74 9.18 8.35
N ALA A 314 -4.23 10.36 8.11
CA ALA A 314 -2.89 10.57 7.59
C ALA A 314 -2.27 11.77 8.29
N GLU A 315 -1.03 11.67 8.74
CA GLU A 315 -0.31 12.81 9.29
C GLU A 315 1.05 13.01 8.62
N ILE A 316 1.29 14.23 8.15
CA ILE A 316 2.57 14.68 7.61
C ILE A 316 3.37 15.24 8.79
N VAL A 317 4.09 14.36 9.49
CA VAL A 317 4.77 14.68 10.77
C VAL A 317 6.16 14.03 10.91
N GLY A 318 6.76 13.63 9.79
CA GLY A 318 8.04 12.95 9.73
C GLY A 318 7.97 11.53 10.30
N PHE A 319 9.04 11.10 10.96
CA PHE A 319 9.15 9.77 11.57
C PHE A 319 8.55 9.68 12.98
N ASN A 320 7.65 10.59 13.37
CA ASN A 320 6.98 10.55 14.66
C ASN A 320 6.01 9.36 14.75
N THR A 321 6.16 8.54 15.79
CA THR A 321 5.34 7.34 16.03
C THR A 321 4.53 7.43 17.34
N ASP A 322 4.32 8.64 17.88
CA ASP A 322 3.57 8.81 19.12
C ASP A 322 2.10 8.41 18.93
N LEU A 323 1.52 7.68 19.88
CA LEU A 323 0.11 7.34 19.84
C LEU A 323 -0.72 8.49 20.42
N LEU A 324 -1.56 9.10 19.60
CA LEU A 324 -2.38 10.24 19.99
C LEU A 324 -3.78 9.78 20.39
N GLN A 325 -4.16 10.01 21.66
CA GLN A 325 -5.46 9.62 22.19
C GLN A 325 -6.67 10.14 21.37
N PRO A 326 -6.69 11.40 20.88
CA PRO A 326 -7.80 11.88 20.02
C PRO A 326 -7.98 11.08 18.72
N ARG A 327 -6.90 10.46 18.21
CA ARG A 327 -6.94 9.62 17.01
C ARG A 327 -7.58 8.28 17.33
N ARG A 328 -7.23 7.68 18.47
CA ARG A 328 -7.90 6.47 18.99
C ARG A 328 -9.41 6.71 19.16
N GLU A 329 -9.79 7.78 19.85
CA GLU A 329 -11.20 8.15 20.09
C GLU A 329 -11.99 8.27 18.79
N THR A 330 -11.38 8.82 17.74
CA THR A 330 -12.03 8.93 16.43
C THR A 330 -12.23 7.55 15.76
N LEU A 331 -11.24 6.65 15.83
CA LEU A 331 -11.40 5.29 15.31
C LEU A 331 -12.47 4.51 16.09
N GLU A 332 -12.48 4.64 17.43
CA GLU A 332 -13.48 4.02 18.30
C GLU A 332 -14.89 4.53 18.03
N MET A 333 -15.06 5.84 17.85
CA MET A 333 -16.35 6.45 17.51
C MET A 333 -16.93 5.86 16.22
N VAL A 334 -16.13 5.79 15.15
CA VAL A 334 -16.63 5.33 13.84
C VAL A 334 -17.00 3.86 13.87
N VAL A 335 -16.20 3.01 14.53
CA VAL A 335 -16.54 1.58 14.63
C VAL A 335 -17.73 1.33 15.56
N ARG A 336 -17.90 2.08 16.67
CA ARG A 336 -19.10 1.98 17.52
C ARG A 336 -20.35 2.44 16.78
N ASP A 337 -20.22 3.46 15.94
CA ASP A 337 -21.35 4.03 15.22
C ASP A 337 -21.85 3.12 14.09
N LEU A 338 -20.94 2.40 13.43
CA LEU A 338 -21.28 1.45 12.35
C LEU A 338 -21.55 0.02 12.83
N PHE A 339 -20.86 -0.45 13.88
CA PHE A 339 -20.90 -1.83 14.38
C PHE A 339 -21.04 -1.89 15.90
N PRO A 340 -22.16 -1.41 16.47
CA PRO A 340 -22.33 -1.27 17.92
C PRO A 340 -22.23 -2.59 18.69
N ARG A 341 -22.60 -3.72 18.08
CA ARG A 341 -22.49 -5.08 18.66
C ARG A 341 -21.22 -5.84 18.26
N GLY A 342 -20.47 -5.31 17.28
CA GLY A 342 -19.44 -6.10 16.58
C GLY A 342 -18.12 -6.26 17.34
N GLY A 343 -17.68 -5.27 18.13
CA GLY A 343 -16.32 -5.22 18.66
C GLY A 343 -16.21 -4.94 20.16
N HIS A 344 -15.29 -5.64 20.84
CA HIS A 344 -14.91 -5.41 22.24
C HIS A 344 -13.83 -4.33 22.34
N ILE A 345 -14.22 -3.06 22.25
CA ILE A 345 -13.30 -1.93 22.06
C ILE A 345 -12.38 -1.70 23.27
N GLU A 346 -12.83 -2.06 24.45
CA GLU A 346 -12.06 -2.00 25.70
C GLU A 346 -10.80 -2.89 25.62
N GLN A 347 -10.83 -3.94 24.78
CA GLN A 347 -9.70 -4.83 24.50
C GLN A 347 -8.93 -4.45 23.23
N ALA A 348 -9.18 -3.27 22.67
CA ALA A 348 -8.59 -2.89 21.40
C ALA A 348 -7.10 -2.56 21.52
N THR A 349 -6.32 -3.08 20.57
CA THR A 349 -4.90 -2.76 20.42
C THR A 349 -4.73 -1.57 19.48
N PHE A 350 -4.18 -0.47 19.98
CA PHE A 350 -3.94 0.76 19.22
C PHE A 350 -2.51 0.82 18.71
N TRP A 351 -2.33 1.17 17.44
CA TRP A 351 -1.03 1.15 16.78
C TRP A 351 -0.91 2.29 15.76
N THR A 352 0.33 2.71 15.48
CA THR A 352 0.66 3.65 14.41
C THR A 352 1.88 3.18 13.62
N GLY A 353 1.97 3.59 12.36
CA GLY A 353 3.17 3.37 11.54
C GLY A 353 3.27 4.31 10.36
N LEU A 354 4.32 4.13 9.57
CA LEU A 354 4.79 5.09 8.58
C LEU A 354 4.69 4.52 7.16
N ARG A 355 3.74 5.02 6.39
CA ARG A 355 3.49 4.61 5.00
C ARG A 355 4.50 5.30 4.07
N PRO A 356 5.27 4.56 3.26
CA PRO A 356 6.22 5.17 2.32
C PRO A 356 5.48 5.80 1.16
N MET A 357 5.28 7.11 1.17
CA MET A 357 4.45 7.80 0.17
C MET A 357 5.31 8.64 -0.77
N THR A 358 5.18 8.43 -2.08
CA THR A 358 5.66 9.35 -3.11
C THR A 358 4.69 10.53 -3.29
N PRO A 359 5.15 11.70 -3.76
CA PRO A 359 4.29 12.87 -3.93
C PRO A 359 3.22 12.66 -5.02
N ASP A 360 3.47 11.76 -5.97
CA ASP A 360 2.56 11.39 -7.06
C ASP A 360 1.67 10.17 -6.71
N GLY A 361 1.87 9.56 -5.54
CA GLY A 361 1.16 8.36 -5.06
C GLY A 361 1.57 7.04 -5.74
N THR A 362 2.33 7.10 -6.84
CA THR A 362 2.77 5.91 -7.58
C THR A 362 4.03 5.34 -6.93
N PRO A 363 4.17 4.02 -6.74
CA PRO A 363 5.41 3.45 -6.22
C PRO A 363 6.61 3.68 -7.15
N VAL A 364 7.81 3.51 -6.60
CA VAL A 364 9.06 3.47 -7.36
C VAL A 364 9.49 2.02 -7.48
N VAL A 365 9.32 1.44 -8.67
CA VAL A 365 9.65 0.05 -8.99
C VAL A 365 10.55 0.02 -10.21
N GLY A 366 11.77 -0.52 -10.08
CA GLY A 366 12.67 -0.74 -11.20
C GLY A 366 14.08 -0.20 -11.02
N ARG A 367 14.78 0.01 -12.13
CA ARG A 367 16.22 0.33 -12.17
C ARG A 367 16.53 1.74 -11.68
N THR A 368 17.75 1.92 -11.18
CA THR A 368 18.37 3.23 -10.93
C THR A 368 19.45 3.52 -11.97
N ARG A 369 20.20 4.62 -11.79
CA ARG A 369 21.42 4.89 -12.57
C ARG A 369 22.54 3.86 -12.33
N TYR A 370 22.55 3.22 -11.16
CA TYR A 370 23.54 2.19 -10.84
C TYR A 370 23.11 0.88 -11.49
N LYS A 371 24.06 0.20 -12.14
CA LYS A 371 23.80 -0.99 -12.95
C LYS A 371 23.17 -2.14 -12.16
N ASN A 372 23.43 -2.17 -10.85
CA ASN A 372 23.02 -3.23 -9.95
C ASN A 372 22.28 -2.74 -8.70
N LEU A 373 21.60 -1.60 -8.78
CA LEU A 373 20.68 -1.15 -7.74
C LEU A 373 19.28 -0.95 -8.32
N TRP A 374 18.31 -1.61 -7.69
CA TRP A 374 16.89 -1.52 -8.00
C TRP A 374 16.13 -0.99 -6.80
N LEU A 375 14.98 -0.38 -7.07
CA LEU A 375 14.07 0.15 -6.07
C LEU A 375 12.75 -0.62 -6.13
N ASN A 376 12.19 -0.90 -4.96
CA ASN A 376 10.82 -1.33 -4.79
C ASN A 376 10.27 -0.72 -3.49
N THR A 377 9.83 0.53 -3.58
CA THR A 377 9.41 1.32 -2.40
C THR A 377 8.38 2.39 -2.80
N GLY A 378 7.83 3.12 -1.83
CA GLY A 378 6.95 4.26 -2.11
C GLY A 378 5.49 3.91 -2.41
N HIS A 379 5.02 2.71 -2.06
CA HIS A 379 3.66 2.23 -2.38
C HIS A 379 2.51 2.88 -1.61
N GLY A 380 2.80 3.81 -0.70
CA GLY A 380 1.80 4.59 0.02
C GLY A 380 0.84 3.70 0.82
N THR A 381 -0.46 3.96 0.66
CA THR A 381 -1.55 3.22 1.34
C THR A 381 -1.87 1.88 0.70
N LEU A 382 -1.38 1.61 -0.52
CA LEU A 382 -1.72 0.43 -1.33
C LEU A 382 -0.56 -0.57 -1.40
N GLY A 383 0.32 -0.55 -0.39
CA GLY A 383 1.52 -1.40 -0.32
C GLY A 383 1.25 -2.87 -0.58
N TRP A 384 0.24 -3.44 0.08
CA TRP A 384 -0.08 -4.86 -0.11
C TRP A 384 -0.79 -5.11 -1.44
N THR A 385 -1.76 -4.25 -1.81
CA THR A 385 -2.47 -4.32 -3.10
C THR A 385 -1.51 -4.45 -4.28
N MET A 386 -0.40 -3.69 -4.28
CA MET A 386 0.58 -3.67 -5.36
C MET A 386 1.81 -4.57 -5.13
N ALA A 387 1.92 -5.27 -4.00
CA ALA A 387 3.15 -5.97 -3.61
C ALA A 387 3.50 -7.15 -4.52
N CYS A 388 2.52 -7.96 -4.92
CA CYS A 388 2.76 -9.12 -5.77
C CYS A 388 3.18 -8.71 -7.18
N GLY A 389 2.46 -7.76 -7.77
CA GLY A 389 2.76 -7.23 -9.11
C GLY A 389 4.11 -6.50 -9.14
N SER A 390 4.45 -5.75 -8.09
CA SER A 390 5.77 -5.11 -7.98
C SER A 390 6.89 -6.14 -7.88
N GLY A 391 6.70 -7.22 -7.11
CA GLY A 391 7.68 -8.29 -6.95
C GLY A 391 7.90 -9.07 -8.25
N GLN A 392 6.82 -9.45 -8.94
CA GLN A 392 6.90 -10.12 -10.24
C GLN A 392 7.54 -9.22 -11.30
N LEU A 393 7.10 -7.96 -11.41
CA LEU A 393 7.68 -6.98 -12.34
C LEU A 393 9.19 -6.81 -12.11
N LEU A 394 9.61 -6.66 -10.86
CA LEU A 394 11.01 -6.54 -10.51
C LEU A 394 11.79 -7.81 -10.89
N SER A 395 11.21 -8.99 -10.64
CA SER A 395 11.81 -10.28 -11.02
C SER A 395 12.03 -10.39 -12.52
N ASP A 396 11.05 -9.99 -13.33
CA ASP A 396 11.16 -10.01 -14.80
C ASP A 396 12.29 -9.09 -15.28
N ILE A 397 12.31 -7.84 -14.82
CA ILE A 397 13.33 -6.84 -15.19
C ILE A 397 14.74 -7.29 -14.81
N LEU A 398 14.90 -7.85 -13.61
CA LEU A 398 16.19 -8.32 -13.07
C LEU A 398 16.66 -9.60 -13.78
N SER A 399 15.71 -10.45 -14.20
CA SER A 399 15.98 -11.67 -14.96
C SER A 399 16.19 -11.44 -16.46
N GLY A 400 16.06 -10.20 -16.94
CA GLY A 400 16.12 -9.89 -18.38
C GLY A 400 14.94 -10.44 -19.18
N ARG A 401 13.80 -10.68 -18.53
CA ARG A 401 12.54 -11.11 -19.15
C ARG A 401 11.67 -9.89 -19.45
N THR A 402 10.89 -9.95 -20.53
CA THR A 402 9.93 -8.90 -20.87
C THR A 402 8.77 -8.92 -19.86
N PRO A 403 8.52 -7.82 -19.12
CA PRO A 403 7.39 -7.77 -18.20
C PRO A 403 6.04 -7.75 -18.91
N ALA A 404 5.00 -8.28 -18.23
CA ALA A 404 3.64 -8.32 -18.76
C ALA A 404 2.95 -6.93 -18.86
N ILE A 405 3.50 -5.92 -18.18
CA ILE A 405 2.97 -4.55 -18.17
C ILE A 405 4.04 -3.53 -18.55
N PRO A 406 3.66 -2.41 -19.19
CA PRO A 406 4.52 -1.23 -19.30
C PRO A 406 4.99 -0.74 -17.91
N TYR A 407 6.29 -0.41 -17.79
CA TYR A 407 6.90 -0.14 -16.48
C TYR A 407 7.91 1.01 -16.43
N ASP A 408 8.30 1.60 -17.57
CA ASP A 408 9.39 2.61 -17.58
C ASP A 408 9.07 3.82 -16.70
N ASP A 409 7.80 4.20 -16.66
CA ASP A 409 7.25 5.28 -15.85
C ASP A 409 6.95 4.89 -14.39
N LEU A 410 7.29 3.67 -13.97
CA LEU A 410 7.31 3.24 -12.56
C LEU A 410 8.71 3.39 -11.93
N SER A 411 9.76 3.60 -12.74
CA SER A 411 11.13 3.78 -12.24
C SER A 411 11.36 5.15 -11.62
N VAL A 412 12.49 5.32 -10.90
CA VAL A 412 12.88 6.63 -10.33
C VAL A 412 13.21 7.67 -11.41
N ALA A 413 13.51 7.21 -12.63
CA ALA A 413 13.84 8.10 -13.73
C ALA A 413 12.73 9.11 -14.04
N ARG A 414 11.46 8.79 -13.74
CA ARG A 414 10.32 9.69 -13.93
C ARG A 414 10.42 11.04 -13.20
N TYR A 415 11.24 11.12 -12.16
CA TYR A 415 11.46 12.37 -11.41
C TYR A 415 12.55 13.25 -12.03
N ARG A 416 13.24 12.79 -13.08
CA ARG A 416 14.21 13.59 -13.82
C ARG A 416 13.48 14.45 -14.85
N SER A 417 14.00 15.65 -15.09
CA SER A 417 13.42 16.60 -16.05
C SER A 417 13.52 16.14 -17.52
N ASP A 418 14.44 15.22 -17.82
CA ASP A 418 14.71 14.68 -19.16
C ASP A 418 14.00 13.35 -19.44
N PHE A 419 13.14 12.88 -18.53
CA PHE A 419 12.45 11.61 -18.71
C PHE A 419 11.37 11.70 -19.80
N THR A 420 11.48 10.83 -20.79
CA THR A 420 10.43 10.54 -21.76
C THR A 420 10.09 9.06 -21.65
N PRO A 421 8.85 8.69 -21.30
CA PRO A 421 8.47 7.29 -21.23
C PRO A 421 8.55 6.65 -22.61
N THR A 422 9.04 5.40 -22.69
CA THR A 422 8.99 4.64 -23.95
C THR A 422 7.53 4.46 -24.34
N PRO A 423 7.13 4.75 -25.59
CA PRO A 423 5.78 4.46 -26.07
C PRO A 423 5.46 2.97 -25.84
N PRO A 424 4.24 2.62 -25.39
CA PRO A 424 3.87 1.23 -25.24
C PRO A 424 4.06 0.52 -26.59
N GLN A 425 4.95 -0.46 -26.63
CA GLN A 425 5.03 -1.36 -27.78
C GLN A 425 3.67 -2.04 -27.88
N ARG A 426 2.95 -1.81 -29.00
CA ARG A 426 1.77 -2.61 -29.30
C ARG A 426 2.24 -4.07 -29.33
N LEU A 427 1.82 -4.84 -28.34
CA LEU A 427 1.97 -6.29 -28.37
C LEU A 427 1.32 -6.75 -29.68
N HIS A 428 2.13 -7.20 -30.63
CA HIS A 428 1.59 -7.91 -31.79
C HIS A 428 0.79 -9.08 -31.24
N SER A 429 -0.51 -9.09 -31.52
CA SER A 429 -1.42 -10.18 -31.20
C SER A 429 -0.82 -11.48 -31.70
N ALA A 430 -0.33 -12.31 -30.79
CA ALA A 430 0.01 -13.70 -31.06
C ALA A 430 -1.28 -14.53 -31.13
N HIS A 431 -2.03 -14.30 -32.21
CA HIS A 431 -3.01 -15.22 -32.74
C HIS A 431 -2.83 -15.24 -34.25
N ASN A 432 -2.01 -16.18 -34.70
CA ASN A 432 -2.22 -17.02 -35.88
C ASN A 432 -1.34 -18.26 -35.75
#